data_AF-L7ZU18-F1
#
_entry.id   AF-L7ZU18-F1
#
_cell.length_a   1.000
_cell.length_b   1.000
_cell.length_c   1.000
_cell.angle_alpha   90.00
_cell.angle_beta   90.00
_cell.angle_gamma   90.00
#
_symmetry.space_group_name_H-M   'P 1'
#
loop_
_entity.id
_entity.type
_entity.pdbx_description
1 polymer ?
#
loop_
_entity_poly.entity_id
_entity_poly.type
_entity_poly.pdbx_seq_one_letter_code
_entity_poly.pdbx_strand_id
1 'polypeptide(L)'
;MMAEQKGELEQEKTERPMTLIQKTIIIGFVGGVFWSLIGYLAYFFHFSEISPNMILIPWVAGDWKYGKAGNYAAIVLIGIISIAAALLYYAFLRKIAGMWAGIVYGVVLWMMVFYLFNPLFPNVQPVADLEANTIITTLCLYILYGVFVGYSISFETQEMNRPASNVGKEEANEGN
;
A
#
# COMPACT_ATOMS: atom_id res chain seq x y z
N MET A 1 14.10 43.40 -12.30
CA MET A 1 14.40 43.21 -10.86
C MET A 1 13.17 42.86 -10.00
N MET A 2 11.97 43.45 -10.16
CA MET A 2 10.79 43.01 -9.36
C MET A 2 10.05 41.78 -9.91
N ALA A 3 10.22 41.42 -11.18
CA ALA A 3 9.56 40.25 -11.78
C ALA A 3 10.27 38.93 -11.44
N GLU A 4 11.60 38.94 -11.29
CA GLU A 4 12.38 37.75 -10.93
C GLU A 4 12.18 37.33 -9.47
N GLN A 5 12.09 38.28 -8.53
CA GLN A 5 11.79 37.96 -7.12
C GLN A 5 10.42 37.31 -6.92
N LYS A 6 9.45 37.60 -7.80
CA LYS A 6 8.11 37.02 -7.70
C LYS A 6 8.07 35.56 -8.16
N GLY A 7 8.90 35.20 -9.15
CA GLY A 7 9.07 33.81 -9.60
C GLY A 7 9.75 32.94 -8.53
N GLU A 8 10.75 33.47 -7.83
CA GLU A 8 11.47 32.69 -6.81
C GLU A 8 10.65 32.50 -5.52
N LEU A 9 9.83 33.49 -5.12
CA LEU A 9 8.93 33.37 -3.97
C LEU A 9 7.74 32.43 -4.21
N GLU A 10 7.33 32.22 -5.47
CA GLU A 10 6.27 31.27 -5.82
C GLU A 10 6.81 29.84 -6.03
N GLN A 11 8.10 29.69 -6.39
CA GLN A 11 8.78 28.39 -6.44
C GLN A 11 9.12 27.85 -5.04
N GLU A 12 9.42 28.70 -4.05
CA GLU A 12 9.67 28.30 -2.65
C GLU A 12 8.40 27.80 -1.91
N LYS A 13 7.21 28.06 -2.48
CA LYS A 13 5.93 27.60 -1.92
C LYS A 13 5.50 26.23 -2.44
N THR A 14 6.20 25.71 -3.44
CA THR A 14 5.96 24.39 -4.03
C THR A 14 6.91 23.41 -3.33
N GLU A 15 6.32 22.48 -2.58
CA GLU A 15 6.99 21.34 -1.94
C GLU A 15 7.70 21.64 -0.61
N ARG A 16 6.92 21.80 0.47
CA ARG A 16 7.42 21.30 1.76
C ARG A 16 7.83 19.85 1.53
N PRO A 17 9.08 19.43 1.78
CA PRO A 17 9.46 18.04 1.61
C PRO A 17 8.57 17.22 2.54
N MET A 18 7.59 16.53 1.97
CA MET A 18 6.70 15.68 2.74
C MET A 18 7.58 14.68 3.50
N THR A 19 7.36 14.58 4.81
CA THR A 19 8.10 13.61 5.62
C THR A 19 7.90 12.20 5.06
N LEU A 20 8.91 11.32 5.19
CA LEU A 20 8.78 9.91 4.77
C LEU A 20 7.51 9.25 5.32
N ILE A 21 7.11 9.63 6.54
CA ILE A 21 5.91 9.11 7.20
C ILE A 21 4.65 9.58 6.45
N GLN A 22 4.55 10.85 6.07
CA GLN A 22 3.42 11.38 5.32
C GLN A 22 3.30 10.70 3.95
N LYS A 23 4.43 10.52 3.24
CA LYS A 23 4.45 9.78 1.97
C LYS A 23 4.03 8.33 2.16
N THR A 24 4.52 7.66 3.21
CA THR A 24 4.14 6.28 3.57
C THR A 24 2.64 6.14 3.82
N ILE A 25 2.03 7.09 4.54
CA ILE A 25 0.58 7.09 4.80
C ILE A 25 -0.20 7.21 3.50
N ILE A 26 0.21 8.11 2.60
CA ILE A 26 -0.45 8.31 1.30
C ILE A 26 -0.30 7.05 0.43
N ILE A 27 0.91 6.49 0.33
CA ILE A 27 1.19 5.24 -0.41
C ILE A 27 0.34 4.09 0.14
N GLY A 28 0.26 3.95 1.47
CA GLY A 28 -0.54 2.92 2.13
C GLY A 28 -2.03 3.08 1.87
N PHE A 29 -2.56 4.31 1.95
CA PHE A 29 -3.97 4.57 1.69
C PHE A 29 -4.33 4.32 0.21
N VAL A 30 -3.56 4.91 -0.72
CA VAL A 30 -3.79 4.76 -2.17
C VAL A 30 -3.61 3.32 -2.59
N GLY A 31 -2.56 2.65 -2.12
CA GLY A 31 -2.33 1.23 -2.35
C GLY A 31 -3.48 0.37 -1.84
N GLY A 32 -3.95 0.63 -0.61
CA GLY A 32 -5.06 -0.11 -0.02
C GLY A 32 -6.37 0.03 -0.80
N VAL A 33 -6.72 1.27 -1.18
CA VAL A 33 -7.93 1.53 -1.96
C VAL A 33 -7.83 0.95 -3.37
N PHE A 34 -6.69 1.13 -4.04
CA PHE A 34 -6.48 0.62 -5.40
C PHE A 34 -6.51 -0.91 -5.44
N TRP A 35 -5.76 -1.57 -4.56
CA TRP A 35 -5.68 -3.04 -4.52
C TRP A 35 -6.97 -3.68 -4.00
N SER A 36 -7.69 -3.04 -3.08
CA SER A 36 -9.02 -3.54 -2.66
C SER A 36 -10.06 -3.45 -3.77
N LEU A 37 -9.99 -2.43 -4.62
CA LEU A 37 -10.85 -2.33 -5.81
C LEU A 37 -10.51 -3.42 -6.85
N ILE A 38 -9.23 -3.73 -7.05
CA ILE A 38 -8.82 -4.86 -7.88
C ILE A 38 -9.31 -6.19 -7.28
N GLY A 39 -9.21 -6.37 -5.97
CA GLY A 39 -9.77 -7.54 -5.28
C GLY A 39 -11.29 -7.67 -5.45
N TYR A 40 -12.01 -6.53 -5.42
CA TYR A 40 -13.44 -6.50 -5.71
C TYR A 40 -13.75 -6.89 -7.17
N LEU A 41 -12.92 -6.46 -8.13
CA LEU A 41 -13.02 -6.91 -9.52
C LEU A 41 -12.76 -8.41 -9.65
N ALA A 42 -11.75 -8.95 -8.97
CA ALA A 42 -11.46 -10.38 -8.97
C ALA A 42 -12.66 -11.20 -8.42
N TYR A 43 -13.34 -10.68 -7.40
CA TYR A 43 -14.61 -11.24 -6.91
C TYR A 43 -15.72 -11.16 -7.97
N PHE A 44 -15.87 -10.01 -8.64
CA PHE A 44 -16.88 -9.80 -9.68
C PHE A 44 -16.71 -10.75 -10.88
N PHE A 45 -15.47 -11.07 -11.26
CA PHE A 45 -15.16 -12.02 -12.32
C PHE A 45 -15.17 -13.49 -11.86
N HIS A 46 -15.63 -13.79 -10.64
CA HIS A 46 -15.63 -15.14 -10.05
C HIS A 46 -14.24 -15.79 -9.91
N PHE A 47 -13.16 -15.00 -9.92
CA PHE A 47 -11.79 -15.50 -9.67
C PHE A 47 -11.47 -15.63 -8.17
N SER A 48 -12.32 -15.06 -7.31
CA SER A 48 -12.19 -15.10 -5.85
C SER A 48 -13.57 -15.15 -5.22
N GLU A 49 -13.81 -16.10 -4.32
CA GLU A 49 -15.06 -16.17 -3.55
C GLU A 49 -15.11 -15.14 -2.40
N ILE A 50 -14.01 -14.43 -2.17
CA ILE A 50 -13.84 -13.51 -1.04
C ILE A 50 -14.33 -12.12 -1.40
N SER A 51 -15.46 -11.72 -0.82
CA SER A 51 -16.01 -10.36 -0.91
C SER A 51 -15.35 -9.39 0.07
N PRO A 52 -15.04 -8.13 -0.32
CA PRO A 52 -14.47 -7.12 0.58
C PRO A 52 -15.29 -6.89 1.86
N ASN A 53 -16.62 -6.99 1.75
CA ASN A 53 -17.60 -6.85 2.84
C ASN A 53 -17.35 -7.78 4.04
N MET A 54 -16.64 -8.87 3.82
CA MET A 54 -16.29 -9.83 4.85
C MET A 54 -15.57 -9.20 6.05
N ILE A 55 -14.79 -8.14 5.82
CA ILE A 55 -14.10 -7.40 6.88
C ILE A 55 -15.05 -6.68 7.85
N LEU A 56 -16.29 -6.39 7.41
CA LEU A 56 -17.32 -5.71 8.20
C LEU A 56 -18.23 -6.69 8.97
N ILE A 57 -18.20 -7.98 8.63
CA ILE A 57 -19.03 -9.02 9.27
C ILE A 57 -18.77 -9.16 10.78
N PRO A 58 -17.51 -9.21 11.27
CA PRO A 58 -17.23 -9.33 12.71
C PRO A 58 -17.55 -8.08 13.52
N TRP A 59 -17.80 -6.94 12.86
CA TRP A 59 -18.18 -5.71 13.53
C TRP A 59 -19.70 -5.66 13.73
N VAL A 60 -20.14 -5.17 14.89
CA VAL A 60 -21.55 -4.96 15.24
C VAL A 60 -22.12 -3.82 14.37
N ALA A 61 -22.44 -4.14 13.12
CA ALA A 61 -23.07 -3.23 12.17
C ALA A 61 -24.23 -3.97 11.50
N GLY A 62 -25.43 -3.39 11.54
CA GLY A 62 -26.69 -3.99 11.10
C GLY A 62 -26.79 -4.29 9.60
N ASP A 63 -27.96 -4.73 9.14
CA ASP A 63 -28.19 -5.37 7.82
C ASP A 63 -27.75 -4.57 6.58
N TRP A 64 -27.50 -3.27 6.71
CA TRP A 64 -26.93 -2.42 5.66
C TRP A 64 -25.57 -2.92 5.16
N LYS A 65 -24.84 -3.70 5.98
CA LYS A 65 -23.55 -4.30 5.60
C LYS A 65 -23.67 -5.25 4.43
N TYR A 66 -24.77 -6.00 4.26
CA TYR A 66 -24.87 -7.01 3.18
C TYR A 66 -25.10 -6.41 1.78
N GLY A 67 -25.36 -5.11 1.68
CA GLY A 67 -25.62 -4.41 0.41
C GLY A 67 -24.39 -3.76 -0.23
N LYS A 68 -24.62 -3.05 -1.34
CA LYS A 68 -23.56 -2.27 -2.05
C LYS A 68 -22.87 -1.25 -1.14
N ALA A 69 -23.60 -0.70 -0.16
CA ALA A 69 -23.04 0.22 0.85
C ALA A 69 -21.95 -0.43 1.72
N GLY A 70 -22.09 -1.72 2.06
CA GLY A 70 -21.06 -2.45 2.79
C GLY A 70 -19.79 -2.67 1.98
N ASN A 71 -19.88 -2.89 0.67
CA ASN A 71 -18.69 -3.02 -0.19
C ASN A 71 -17.84 -1.74 -0.19
N TYR A 72 -18.47 -0.57 -0.33
CA TYR A 72 -17.76 0.71 -0.29
C TYR A 72 -17.18 1.00 1.09
N ALA A 73 -17.93 0.73 2.16
CA ALA A 73 -17.44 0.89 3.53
C ALA A 73 -16.25 -0.04 3.83
N ALA A 74 -16.27 -1.27 3.31
CA ALA A 74 -15.19 -2.23 3.45
C ALA A 74 -13.92 -1.78 2.72
N ILE A 75 -14.05 -1.25 1.49
CA ILE A 75 -12.92 -0.69 0.74
C ILE A 75 -12.26 0.45 1.53
N VAL A 76 -13.04 1.34 2.13
CA VAL A 76 -12.50 2.42 2.96
C VAL A 76 -11.81 1.87 4.21
N LEU A 77 -12.42 0.89 4.89
CA LEU A 77 -11.82 0.25 6.06
C LEU A 77 -10.51 -0.47 5.72
N ILE A 78 -10.47 -1.19 4.59
CA ILE A 78 -9.26 -1.83 4.07
C ILE A 78 -8.20 -0.79 3.74
N GLY A 79 -8.59 0.35 3.17
CA GLY A 79 -7.70 1.50 2.95
C GLY A 79 -7.07 2.00 4.25
N ILE A 80 -7.85 2.11 5.33
CA ILE A 80 -7.35 2.52 6.66
C ILE A 80 -6.40 1.46 7.24
N ILE A 81 -6.77 0.18 7.18
CA ILE A 81 -5.93 -0.93 7.66
C ILE A 81 -4.63 -1.00 6.85
N SER A 82 -4.70 -0.70 5.56
CA SER A 82 -3.54 -0.64 4.66
C SER A 82 -2.54 0.45 5.04
N ILE A 83 -2.98 1.55 5.68
CA ILE A 83 -2.06 2.54 6.26
C ILE A 83 -1.22 1.88 7.37
N ALA A 84 -1.85 1.09 8.25
CA ALA A 84 -1.15 0.38 9.31
C ALA A 84 -0.16 -0.64 8.74
N ALA A 85 -0.54 -1.35 7.68
CA ALA A 85 0.36 -2.23 6.94
C ALA A 85 1.55 -1.45 6.33
N ALA A 86 1.33 -0.32 5.67
CA ALA A 86 2.42 0.47 5.11
C ALA A 86 3.38 0.99 6.20
N LEU A 87 2.86 1.39 7.35
CA LEU A 87 3.67 1.79 8.50
C LEU A 87 4.45 0.61 9.10
N LEU A 88 3.88 -0.59 9.14
CA LEU A 88 4.58 -1.82 9.53
C LEU A 88 5.75 -2.09 8.57
N TYR A 89 5.53 -2.02 7.26
CA TYR A 89 6.63 -2.16 6.29
C TYR A 89 7.73 -1.11 6.54
N TYR A 90 7.35 0.15 6.73
CA TYR A 90 8.29 1.23 7.01
C TYR A 90 9.09 0.97 8.31
N ALA A 91 8.46 0.46 9.36
CA ALA A 91 9.13 0.19 10.63
C ALA A 91 10.16 -0.94 10.52
N PHE A 92 9.79 -2.05 9.85
CA PHE A 92 10.59 -3.28 9.84
C PHE A 92 11.54 -3.41 8.64
N LEU A 93 11.13 -2.96 7.44
CA LEU A 93 11.84 -3.27 6.18
C LEU A 93 12.32 -2.04 5.38
N ARG A 94 12.12 -0.79 5.85
CA ARG A 94 12.53 0.42 5.09
C ARG A 94 14.00 0.48 4.64
N LYS A 95 14.89 -0.27 5.32
CA LYS A 95 16.33 -0.30 5.02
C LYS A 95 16.71 -1.30 3.92
N ILE A 96 15.80 -2.19 3.54
CA ILE A 96 16.06 -3.23 2.55
C ILE A 96 15.66 -2.67 1.18
N ALA A 97 16.67 -2.45 0.33
CA ALA A 97 16.48 -2.06 -1.05
C ALA A 97 16.21 -3.31 -1.91
N GLY A 98 15.09 -3.33 -2.62
CA GLY A 98 14.79 -4.36 -3.63
C GLY A 98 13.35 -4.84 -3.62
N MET A 99 12.89 -5.33 -4.77
CA MET A 99 11.53 -5.86 -4.97
C MET A 99 11.25 -7.11 -4.10
N TRP A 100 12.29 -7.87 -3.77
CA TRP A 100 12.21 -9.07 -2.93
C TRP A 100 11.65 -8.79 -1.54
N ALA A 101 11.98 -7.65 -0.93
CA ALA A 101 11.44 -7.26 0.37
C ALA A 101 9.91 -7.11 0.32
N GLY A 102 9.40 -6.50 -0.76
CA GLY A 102 7.96 -6.37 -0.99
C GLY A 102 7.24 -7.69 -1.26
N ILE A 103 7.88 -8.62 -2.00
CA ILE A 103 7.31 -9.96 -2.24
C ILE A 103 7.17 -10.72 -0.92
N VAL A 104 8.26 -10.82 -0.15
CA VAL A 104 8.25 -11.52 1.15
C VAL A 104 7.24 -10.88 2.09
N TYR A 105 7.18 -9.55 2.11
CA TYR A 105 6.20 -8.82 2.89
C TYR A 105 4.76 -9.17 2.49
N GLY A 106 4.45 -9.18 1.19
CA GLY A 106 3.12 -9.53 0.68
C GLY A 106 2.70 -10.95 1.08
N VAL A 107 3.61 -11.92 0.98
CA VAL A 107 3.36 -13.32 1.40
C VAL A 107 3.11 -13.41 2.92
N VAL A 108 3.93 -12.73 3.73
CA VAL A 108 3.75 -12.70 5.19
C VAL A 108 2.43 -12.02 5.57
N LEU A 109 2.06 -10.95 4.89
CA LEU A 109 0.81 -10.23 5.12
C LEU A 109 -0.39 -11.10 4.75
N TRP A 110 -0.33 -11.81 3.62
CA TRP A 110 -1.35 -12.78 3.23
C TRP A 110 -1.51 -13.87 4.31
N MET A 111 -0.41 -14.49 4.75
CA MET A 111 -0.47 -15.47 5.83
C MET A 111 -1.04 -14.89 7.12
N MET A 112 -0.66 -13.67 7.49
CA MET A 112 -1.21 -13.00 8.66
C MET A 112 -2.72 -12.82 8.52
N VAL A 113 -3.22 -12.29 7.41
CA VAL A 113 -4.66 -12.11 7.22
C VAL A 113 -5.41 -13.44 7.24
N PHE A 114 -4.92 -14.46 6.54
CA PHE A 114 -5.63 -15.72 6.38
C PHE A 114 -5.50 -16.69 7.55
N TYR A 115 -4.44 -16.63 8.35
CA TYR A 115 -4.25 -17.50 9.51
C TYR A 115 -4.49 -16.78 10.85
N LEU A 116 -4.02 -15.53 11.02
CA LEU A 116 -4.20 -14.77 12.26
C LEU A 116 -5.61 -14.19 12.36
N PHE A 117 -6.16 -13.67 11.26
CA PHE A 117 -7.53 -13.13 11.25
C PHE A 117 -8.59 -14.17 10.90
N ASN A 118 -8.22 -15.43 10.59
CA ASN A 118 -9.17 -16.54 10.39
C ASN A 118 -10.25 -16.64 11.49
N PRO A 119 -9.90 -16.56 12.79
CA PRO A 119 -10.88 -16.67 13.87
C PRO A 119 -11.87 -15.49 13.92
N LEU A 120 -11.52 -14.35 13.32
CA LEU A 120 -12.39 -13.19 13.21
C LEU A 120 -13.41 -13.34 12.08
N PHE A 121 -13.29 -14.37 11.25
CA PHE A 121 -14.19 -14.62 10.14
C PHE A 121 -14.82 -16.02 10.21
N PRO A 122 -15.71 -16.28 11.17
CA PRO A 122 -16.30 -17.61 11.37
C PRO A 122 -17.17 -18.14 10.22
N ASN A 123 -17.50 -17.29 9.23
CA ASN A 123 -18.30 -17.66 8.05
C ASN A 123 -17.47 -17.90 6.78
N VAL A 124 -16.15 -17.71 6.79
CA VAL A 124 -15.33 -18.21 5.68
C VAL A 124 -14.90 -19.62 5.94
N GLN A 125 -14.97 -20.41 4.89
CA GLN A 125 -14.35 -21.72 4.86
C GLN A 125 -12.87 -21.55 5.23
N PRO A 126 -12.30 -22.46 6.03
CA PRO A 126 -10.87 -22.47 6.30
C PRO A 126 -10.10 -22.40 4.97
N VAL A 127 -8.94 -21.75 4.96
CA VAL A 127 -8.08 -21.63 3.76
C VAL A 127 -7.85 -22.96 3.04
N ALA A 128 -7.87 -24.07 3.78
CA ALA A 128 -7.73 -25.42 3.26
C ALA A 128 -8.90 -25.90 2.39
N ASP A 129 -10.09 -25.32 2.56
CA ASP A 129 -11.32 -25.66 1.84
C ASP A 129 -11.65 -24.66 0.72
N LEU A 130 -10.93 -23.53 0.65
CA LEU A 130 -11.09 -22.56 -0.46
C LEU A 130 -10.60 -23.16 -1.78
N GLU A 131 -11.28 -22.78 -2.87
CA GLU A 131 -10.85 -23.14 -4.22
C GLU A 131 -9.41 -22.66 -4.47
N ALA A 132 -8.57 -23.52 -5.05
CA ALA A 132 -7.17 -23.22 -5.35
C ALA A 132 -7.02 -21.94 -6.19
N ASN A 133 -7.97 -21.64 -7.08
CA ASN A 133 -8.03 -20.41 -7.86
C ASN A 133 -8.16 -19.17 -6.98
N THR A 134 -8.97 -19.22 -5.91
CA THR A 134 -9.12 -18.11 -4.95
C THR A 134 -7.83 -17.91 -4.15
N ILE A 135 -7.18 -18.99 -3.72
CA ILE A 135 -5.91 -18.92 -2.98
C ILE A 135 -4.84 -18.27 -3.85
N ILE A 136 -4.68 -18.73 -5.09
CA ILE A 136 -3.67 -18.20 -6.02
C ILE A 136 -3.95 -16.74 -6.36
N THR A 137 -5.21 -16.39 -6.68
CA THR A 137 -5.62 -15.02 -7.00
C THR A 137 -5.35 -14.09 -5.83
N THR A 138 -5.78 -14.44 -4.61
CA THR A 138 -5.55 -13.59 -3.44
C THR A 138 -4.08 -13.49 -3.08
N LEU A 139 -3.32 -14.58 -3.10
CA LEU A 139 -1.88 -14.54 -2.85
C LEU A 139 -1.16 -13.61 -3.85
N CYS A 140 -1.52 -13.69 -5.13
CA CYS A 140 -0.99 -12.81 -6.17
C CYS A 140 -1.29 -11.34 -5.87
N LEU A 141 -2.53 -11.00 -5.52
CA LEU A 141 -2.92 -9.62 -5.17
C LEU A 141 -2.13 -9.10 -3.97
N TYR A 142 -1.92 -9.92 -2.95
CA TYR A 142 -1.14 -9.53 -1.77
C TYR A 142 0.34 -9.36 -2.07
N ILE A 143 0.92 -10.21 -2.93
CA ILE A 143 2.30 -10.04 -3.40
C ILE A 143 2.44 -8.73 -4.17
N LEU A 144 1.54 -8.46 -5.13
CA LEU A 144 1.60 -7.24 -5.92
C LEU A 144 1.39 -5.98 -5.06
N TYR A 145 0.47 -6.04 -4.09
CA TYR A 145 0.30 -5.00 -3.08
C TYR A 145 1.58 -4.79 -2.26
N GLY A 146 2.20 -5.87 -1.77
CA GLY A 146 3.43 -5.82 -0.99
C GLY A 146 4.61 -5.26 -1.78
N VAL A 147 4.73 -5.63 -3.06
CA VAL A 147 5.72 -5.08 -3.98
C VAL A 147 5.50 -3.59 -4.23
N PHE A 148 4.25 -3.18 -4.47
CA PHE A 148 3.90 -1.77 -4.66
C PHE A 148 4.29 -0.94 -3.43
N VAL A 149 3.80 -1.32 -2.24
CA VAL A 149 4.08 -0.60 -0.99
C VAL A 149 5.58 -0.63 -0.68
N GLY A 150 6.20 -1.80 -0.80
CA GLY A 150 7.60 -1.98 -0.43
C GLY A 150 8.56 -1.24 -1.35
N TYR A 151 8.33 -1.28 -2.66
CA TYR A 151 9.12 -0.55 -3.63
C TYR A 151 8.96 0.96 -3.44
N SER A 152 7.73 1.46 -3.30
CA SER A 152 7.48 2.89 -3.11
C SER A 152 8.14 3.42 -1.83
N ILE A 153 8.03 2.73 -0.70
CA ILE A 153 8.64 3.18 0.57
C ILE A 153 10.18 3.08 0.53
N SER A 154 10.73 1.98 0.01
CA SER A 154 12.18 1.79 -0.07
C SER A 154 12.84 2.75 -1.07
N PHE A 155 12.14 3.13 -2.15
CA PHE A 155 12.59 4.14 -3.10
C PHE A 155 12.62 5.53 -2.46
N GLU A 156 11.53 5.94 -1.81
CA GLU A 156 11.46 7.23 -1.12
C GLU A 156 12.51 7.37 -0.02
N THR A 157 12.77 6.28 0.72
CA THR A 157 13.81 6.25 1.76
C THR A 157 15.21 6.40 1.18
N GLN A 158 15.48 5.81 0.02
CA GLN A 158 16.78 5.93 -0.67
C GLN A 158 16.97 7.32 -1.27
N GLU A 159 15.92 7.90 -1.88
CA GLU A 159 16.01 9.24 -2.47
C GLU A 159 16.25 10.30 -1.39
N MET A 160 15.59 10.19 -0.23
CA MET A 160 15.85 11.09 0.89
C MET A 160 17.23 10.93 1.53
N ASN A 161 17.83 9.74 1.44
CA ASN A 161 19.18 9.47 1.94
C ASN A 161 20.26 9.70 0.87
N ARG A 162 19.90 10.08 -0.36
CA ARG A 162 20.87 10.37 -1.42
C ARG A 162 21.55 11.68 -1.05
N PRO A 163 22.85 11.69 -0.68
CA PRO A 163 23.55 12.94 -0.48
C PRO A 163 23.51 13.72 -1.79
N ALA A 164 23.34 15.05 -1.72
CA ALA A 164 23.48 15.96 -2.83
C ALA A 164 24.94 15.98 -3.32
N SER A 165 25.44 14.86 -3.84
CA SER A 165 26.74 14.77 -4.48
C SER A 165 26.49 14.43 -5.94
N ASN A 166 26.59 15.46 -6.80
CA ASN A 166 27.26 15.41 -8.10
C ASN A 166 26.96 16.61 -9.00
N VAL A 167 26.21 17.63 -8.57
CA VAL A 167 26.07 18.85 -9.40
C VAL A 167 27.36 19.70 -9.41
N GLY A 168 28.21 19.61 -8.38
CA GLY A 168 29.43 20.44 -8.26
C GLY A 168 30.76 19.81 -8.71
N LYS A 169 30.76 18.63 -9.37
CA LYS A 169 32.02 17.97 -9.81
C LYS A 169 32.25 17.94 -11.32
N GLU A 170 31.22 18.20 -12.13
CA GLU A 170 31.39 18.30 -13.60
C GLU A 170 31.88 19.69 -14.02
N GLU A 171 31.45 20.77 -13.34
CA GLU A 171 31.89 22.14 -13.65
C GLU A 171 33.37 22.42 -13.32
N ALA A 172 34.01 21.59 -12.49
CA ALA A 172 35.43 21.72 -12.14
C ALA A 172 36.38 21.04 -13.13
N ASN A 173 35.87 20.23 -14.07
CA ASN A 173 36.69 19.46 -15.02
C ASN A 173 36.62 19.98 -16.46
N GLU A 174 35.69 20.90 -16.78
CA GLU A 174 35.68 21.62 -18.06
C GLU A 174 36.50 22.93 -18.03
N GLY A 175 37.05 23.28 -16.85
CA GLY A 175 37.83 24.50 -16.63
C GLY A 175 39.34 24.31 -16.47
N ASN A 176 39.89 23.12 -16.73
CA ASN A 176 41.34 22.85 -16.62
C ASN A 176 41.94 22.26 -17.90
#